data_AF-A0A7X7E507-F1
#
_entry.id   AF-A0A7X7E507-F1
#
_cell.length_a   1.000
_cell.length_b   1.000
_cell.length_c   1.000
_cell.angle_alpha   90.00
_cell.angle_beta   90.00
_cell.angle_gamma   90.00
#
_symmetry.space_group_name_H-M   'P 1'
#
loop_
_entity.id
_entity.type
_entity.pdbx_description
1 polymer ?
#
loop_
_entity_poly.entity_id
_entity_poly.type
_entity_poly.pdbx_seq_one_letter_code
_entity_poly.pdbx_strand_id
1 'polypeptide(L)' 'GKGSYGYNAQTLVYEDLMKAGVIDPTKVVRSALENASSIAGLILTTECVISDKPKKEEKAPAAPGMGEY' A
#
# COMPACT_ATOMS: atom_id res chain seq x y z
N GLY A 1 -1.23 -22.62 5.97
CA GLY A 1 -0.69 -23.25 7.18
C GLY A 1 -1.84 -23.64 8.10
N LYS A 2 -1.63 -24.60 9.00
CA LYS A 2 -2.59 -24.96 10.04
C LYS A 2 -2.06 -24.42 11.37
N GLY A 3 -2.83 -23.61 12.08
CA GLY A 3 -2.38 -22.99 13.33
C GLY A 3 -1.21 -22.02 13.14
N SER A 4 -0.17 -22.15 13.97
CA SER A 4 1.01 -21.27 14.02
C SER A 4 2.10 -21.56 12.97
N TYR A 5 1.90 -22.55 12.10
CA TYR A 5 2.89 -22.87 11.07
C TYR A 5 2.85 -21.84 9.94
N GLY A 6 3.96 -21.13 9.74
CA GLY A 6 4.07 -20.04 8.78
C GLY A 6 5.51 -19.75 8.36
N TYR A 7 5.67 -18.74 7.52
CA TYR A 7 6.97 -18.33 7.00
C TYR A 7 7.64 -17.33 7.95
N ASN A 8 8.83 -17.66 8.46
CA ASN A 8 9.61 -16.73 9.25
C ASN A 8 10.50 -15.89 8.33
N ALA A 9 10.20 -14.59 8.22
CA ALA A 9 10.93 -13.68 7.35
C ALA A 9 12.39 -13.39 7.80
N GLN A 10 12.73 -13.68 9.06
CA GLN A 10 14.11 -13.51 9.56
C GLN A 10 15.02 -14.68 9.17
N THR A 11 14.50 -15.90 9.25
CA THR A 11 15.25 -17.15 8.98
C THR A 11 15.01 -17.70 7.58
N LEU A 12 14.00 -17.18 6.87
CA LEU A 12 13.57 -17.55 5.53
C LEU A 12 13.10 -19.02 5.41
N VAL A 13 12.65 -19.62 6.51
CA VAL A 13 12.14 -21.00 6.56
C VAL A 13 10.70 -21.05 7.06
N TYR A 14 10.01 -22.14 6.74
CA TYR A 14 8.68 -22.43 7.27
C TYR A 14 8.78 -23.20 8.58
N GLU A 15 8.29 -22.61 9.66
CA GLU A 15 8.37 -23.15 11.01
C GLU A 15 7.16 -22.75 11.87
N ASP A 16 7.15 -23.18 13.13
CA ASP A 16 6.14 -22.77 14.11
C ASP A 16 6.47 -21.36 14.61
N LEU A 17 5.73 -20.36 14.15
CA LEU A 17 5.98 -18.95 14.42
C LEU A 17 5.82 -18.59 15.90
N MET A 18 4.95 -19.30 16.63
CA MET A 18 4.77 -19.08 18.07
C MET A 18 6.01 -19.53 18.85
N LYS A 19 6.61 -20.66 18.46
CA LYS A 19 7.87 -21.14 19.07
C LYS A 19 9.07 -20.30 18.66
N ALA A 20 9.07 -19.77 17.43
CA ALA A 20 10.09 -18.85 16.94
C ALA A 20 9.99 -17.44 17.56
N GLY A 21 8.93 -17.16 18.34
CA GLY A 21 8.73 -15.85 18.99
C GLY A 21 8.16 -14.77 18.07
N VAL A 22 7.71 -15.13 16.86
CA VAL A 22 7.07 -14.23 15.90
C VAL A 22 5.57 -14.20 16.19
N ILE A 23 5.16 -13.31 17.10
CA ILE A 23 3.80 -13.25 17.63
C ILE A 23 3.13 -11.92 17.22
N ASP A 24 2.07 -12.02 16.41
CA ASP A 24 1.22 -10.87 16.11
C ASP A 24 0.06 -10.75 17.11
N PRO A 25 -0.12 -9.58 17.76
CA PRO A 25 -1.25 -9.39 18.66
C PRO A 25 -2.59 -9.56 17.94
N THR A 26 -3.55 -10.23 18.59
CA THR A 26 -4.89 -10.49 18.03
C THR A 26 -5.58 -9.24 17.49
N LYS A 27 -5.41 -8.09 18.16
CA LYS A 27 -5.99 -6.81 17.73
C LYS A 27 -5.41 -6.35 16.38
N VAL A 28 -4.12 -6.56 16.14
CA VAL A 28 -3.43 -6.15 14.92
C VAL A 28 -3.91 -6.99 13.75
N VAL A 29 -3.90 -8.32 13.88
CA VAL A 29 -4.36 -9.23 12.81
C VAL A 29 -5.83 -8.98 12.47
N ARG A 30 -6.69 -8.84 13.48
CA ARG A 30 -8.12 -8.56 13.27
C ARG A 30 -8.34 -7.24 12.53
N SER A 31 -7.73 -6.16 13.00
CA SER A 31 -7.89 -4.84 12.38
C SER A 31 -7.35 -4.81 10.95
N ALA A 32 -6.23 -5.49 10.68
CA ALA A 32 -5.68 -5.61 9.33
C ALA A 32 -6.66 -6.31 8.37
N LEU A 33 -7.25 -7.43 8.80
CA LEU A 33 -8.24 -8.17 8.01
C LEU A 33 -9.54 -7.38 7.80
N GLU A 34 -10.04 -6.70 8.83
CA GLU A 34 -11.23 -5.85 8.75
C GLU A 34 -11.03 -4.72 7.74
N ASN A 35 -9.90 -4.00 7.83
CA ASN A 35 -9.57 -2.91 6.92
C ASN A 35 -9.36 -3.41 5.48
N ALA A 36 -8.65 -4.53 5.31
CA ALA A 36 -8.45 -5.14 3.99
C ALA A 36 -9.79 -5.56 3.35
N SER A 37 -10.67 -6.17 4.13
CA SER A 37 -12.00 -6.59 3.67
C SER A 37 -12.88 -5.40 3.30
N SER A 38 -12.80 -4.30 4.06
CA SER A 38 -13.51 -3.06 3.77
C SER A 38 -13.08 -2.46 2.42
N ILE A 39 -11.78 -2.33 2.18
CA ILE A 39 -11.26 -1.80 0.91
C ILE A 39 -11.53 -2.76 -0.26
N ALA A 40 -11.38 -4.06 -0.05
CA ALA A 40 -11.71 -5.05 -1.07
C ALA A 40 -13.19 -4.96 -1.47
N GLY A 41 -14.09 -4.83 -0.50
CA GLY A 41 -15.52 -4.63 -0.74
C GLY A 41 -15.80 -3.37 -1.56
N LEU A 42 -15.17 -2.24 -1.21
CA LEU A 42 -15.28 -0.99 -1.96
C LEU A 42 -14.81 -1.15 -3.42
N ILE A 43 -13.64 -1.77 -3.64
CA ILE A 43 -13.09 -1.94 -4.99
C ILE A 43 -13.96 -2.88 -5.84
N LEU A 44 -14.43 -3.98 -5.27
CA LEU A 44 -15.25 -4.96 -5.99
C LEU A 44 -16.60 -4.40 -6.44
N THR A 45 -17.18 -3.45 -5.70
CA THR A 45 -18.44 -2.80 -6.06
C THR A 45 -18.27 -1.48 -6.79
N THR A 46 -17.02 -1.05 -7.03
CA THR A 46 -16.73 0.15 -7.80
C THR A 46 -16.56 -0.22 -9.28
N GLU A 47 -17.55 0.12 -10.09
CA GLU A 47 -17.57 -0.20 -11.51
C GLU A 47 -16.47 0.51 -12.33
N CYS A 48 -16.09 1.74 -11.96
CA CYS A 48 -15.01 2.47 -12.63
C CYS A 48 -14.29 3.44 -11.70
N VAL A 49 -13.00 3.67 -11.98
CA VAL A 49 -12.18 4.70 -11.35
C VAL A 49 -11.67 5.62 -12.45
N ILE A 50 -12.04 6.90 -12.40
CA ILE A 50 -11.56 7.93 -13.32
C ILE A 50 -10.36 8.63 -12.67
N SER A 51 -9.26 8.76 -13.40
CA SER A 51 -8.07 9.47 -12.96
C SER A 51 -7.62 10.44 -14.03
N ASP A 52 -7.35 11.69 -13.63
CA ASP A 52 -6.83 12.72 -14.51
C ASP A 52 -5.33 12.51 -14.76
N LYS A 53 -4.90 12.74 -16.00
CA LYS A 53 -3.46 12.74 -16.32
C LYS A 53 -2.77 13.87 -15.57
N PRO A 54 -1.55 13.65 -15.04
CA PRO A 54 -0.74 14.73 -14.50
C PRO A 54 -0.64 15.87 -15.52
N LYS A 55 -0.99 17.10 -15.10
CA LYS A 55 -0.83 18.27 -15.97
C LYS A 55 0.65 18.41 -16.29
N LYS A 56 1.00 18.49 -17.58
CA LYS A 56 2.29 19.07 -17.95
C LYS A 56 2.24 20.51 -17.46
N GLU A 57 3.20 20.91 -16.62
CA GLU A 57 3.46 22.32 -16.40
C GLU A 57 3.71 22.94 -17.78
N GLU A 58 2.76 23.74 -18.26
CA GLU A 58 3.04 24.63 -19.38
C GLU A 58 4.16 25.53 -18.89
N LYS A 59 5.35 25.41 -19.50
CA LYS A 59 6.38 26.43 -19.34
C LYS A 59 5.70 27.74 -19.74
N ALA A 60 5.46 28.59 -18.75
CA ALA A 60 5.00 29.94 -19.00
C ALA A 60 5.91 30.52 -20.09
N PRO A 61 5.36 31.15 -21.14
CA PRO A 61 6.19 31.72 -22.19
C PRO A 61 7.22 32.62 -21.53
N ALA A 62 8.50 32.30 -21.75
CA ALA A 62 9.59 33.14 -21.28
C ALA A 62 9.33 34.54 -21.84
N ALA A 63 9.12 35.51 -20.95
CA ALA A 63 8.97 36.89 -21.34
C ALA A 63 10.19 37.26 -22.20
N PRO A 64 10.00 37.73 -23.45
CA PRO A 64 11.12 38.16 -24.27
C PRO A 64 11.86 39.28 -23.53
N GLY A 65 13.18 39.15 -23.44
CA GLY A 65 14.04 39.98 -22.62
C GLY A 65 13.69 41.45 -22.68
N MET A 66 13.45 42.05 -21.51
CA MET A 66 13.67 43.48 -21.35
C MET A 66 15.18 43.67 -21.32
N GLY A 67 15.67 44.14 -22.47
CA GLY A 67 17.06 44.32 -22.79
C GLY A 67 17.79 45.29 -21.87
N GLU A 68 19.12 45.23 -22.02
CA GLU A 68 20.10 46.15 -21.46
C GLU A 68 19.69 47.61 -21.67
N TYR A 69 19.31 48.28 -20.58
CA TYR A 69 19.62 49.68 -20.27
C TYR A 69 19.38 49.96 -18.79
#